data_AF-A0A0W0FMT2-F1
#
_entry.id   AF-A0A0W0FMT2-F1
#
_cell.length_a   1.000
_cell.length_b   1.000
_cell.length_c   1.000
_cell.angle_alpha   90.00
_cell.angle_beta   90.00
_cell.angle_gamma   90.00
#
_symmetry.space_group_name_H-M   'P 1'
#
loop_
_entity.id
_entity.type
_entity.pdbx_description
1 polymer ?
#
loop_
_entity_poly.entity_id
_entity_poly.type
_entity_poly.pdbx_seq_one_letter_code
_entity_poly.pdbx_strand_id
1 'polypeptide(L)'
;MHGLNIILPILASIPNVFCLSKSRSVNDVPIVDLGYAQYQGVFDVNTNTTSYFGVRYAAPPVGKCLLGSSFSITLTRSIGDLRWQAPQAPANVTGVQQADTEPSPCFSSGQGIAPPDTASTSHEKRQTPAQSEDCLFLNVYFPGDSIPGTLLPTVVWIHGGGYIGGSASSFTGSDLIRESEHGVVAVIIQYRLGFFGFLAGNEVKENGVLNAGLLDQNFALRWVNQHISKFGGDPTKVTIWGESAGAGSVLQHVIAEDGQTSPQLFRGAITSSTFLPSQYLFNDTIPQSLYDQVVEQTNCTSASDTLTCLRGVDASVLQAANTKINTAGFFGTFVSVPVVDGTFIRQRATEALKQGKVNGEVLLAVTNADEGSAFVNQSDPLNATFYASQLFPKLSSNETSAIEAAYANLGSLITQDNLIMGESIFVCPTYFLLNAFQNRSFKGEFALPPAGHGLDVNYYFPAGKTLSFNNTAFLNAFSQSFLSFVISLDPNVKVDPTNITPQWSLYSDGNTEMKFNKTADNQPNVTTITTDDNLLERCSLWESLGSLTGQ
;
A
#
# COMPACT_ATOMS: atom_id res chain seq x y z
N MET A 1 24.63 -63.21 67.70
CA MET A 1 24.35 -62.06 68.59
C MET A 1 25.23 -60.90 68.19
N HIS A 2 24.71 -59.68 68.30
CA HIS A 2 25.27 -58.38 67.92
C HIS A 2 25.15 -58.02 66.44
N GLY A 3 24.08 -57.27 66.16
CA GLY A 3 23.89 -56.53 64.92
C GLY A 3 24.45 -55.12 65.00
N LEU A 4 24.48 -54.44 63.86
CA LEU A 4 24.46 -52.99 63.77
C LEU A 4 23.65 -52.61 62.51
N ASN A 5 22.58 -51.84 62.73
CA ASN A 5 21.68 -51.31 61.70
C ASN A 5 22.33 -50.09 61.02
N ILE A 6 22.25 -50.03 59.69
CA ILE A 6 22.46 -48.81 58.91
C ILE A 6 21.08 -48.25 58.53
N ILE A 7 20.87 -46.97 58.84
CA ILE A 7 19.65 -46.21 58.57
C ILE A 7 19.73 -45.66 57.13
N LEU A 8 18.70 -45.90 56.31
CA LEU A 8 18.38 -45.10 55.12
C LEU A 8 16.95 -44.54 55.28
N PRO A 9 16.68 -43.27 54.95
CA PRO A 9 15.34 -42.71 55.02
C PRO A 9 14.53 -43.08 53.77
N ILE A 10 13.26 -43.45 54.00
CA ILE A 10 12.23 -43.66 52.99
C ILE A 10 11.71 -42.28 52.57
N LEU A 11 11.94 -41.88 51.32
CA LEU A 11 11.24 -40.76 50.68
C LEU A 11 10.03 -41.33 49.93
N ALA A 12 8.85 -40.87 50.34
CA ALA A 12 7.57 -41.19 49.71
C ALA A 12 7.49 -40.60 48.30
N SER A 13 7.17 -41.43 47.31
CA SER A 13 6.87 -41.01 45.94
C SER A 13 5.47 -40.42 45.85
N ILE A 14 5.38 -39.12 45.58
CA ILE A 14 4.15 -38.46 45.12
C ILE A 14 4.04 -38.71 43.61
N PRO A 15 2.92 -39.21 43.07
CA PRO A 15 2.76 -39.31 41.63
C PRO A 15 2.54 -37.90 41.07
N ASN A 16 3.55 -37.37 40.38
CA ASN A 16 3.41 -36.20 39.54
C ASN A 16 2.39 -36.52 38.43
N VAL A 17 1.21 -35.92 38.53
CA VAL A 17 0.27 -35.80 37.42
C VAL A 17 0.91 -34.86 36.40
N PHE A 18 1.65 -35.44 35.46
CA PHE A 18 1.98 -34.75 34.22
C PHE A 18 0.68 -34.60 33.42
N CYS A 19 0.07 -33.41 33.48
CA CYS A 19 -0.78 -32.96 32.39
C CYS A 19 0.12 -32.83 31.15
N LEU A 20 0.16 -33.88 30.34
CA LEU A 20 0.61 -33.79 28.95
C LEU A 20 -0.28 -32.75 28.27
N SER A 21 0.24 -31.53 28.06
CA SER A 21 -0.32 -30.63 27.07
C SER A 21 -0.19 -31.32 25.72
N LYS A 22 -1.34 -31.79 25.20
CA LYS A 22 -1.43 -32.28 23.83
C LYS A 22 -0.97 -31.12 22.93
N SER A 23 0.17 -31.25 22.27
CA SER A 23 0.47 -30.40 21.13
C SER A 23 -0.59 -30.69 20.07
N ARG A 24 -1.48 -29.71 19.84
CA ARG A 24 -2.54 -29.81 18.83
C ARG A 24 -1.90 -29.76 17.44
N SER A 25 -2.27 -30.71 16.59
CA SER A 25 -1.83 -30.76 15.18
C SER A 25 -2.46 -29.63 14.37
N VAL A 26 -1.80 -29.24 13.27
CA VAL A 26 -2.27 -28.32 12.22
C VAL A 26 -3.72 -28.59 11.74
N ASN A 27 -4.25 -29.79 11.97
CA ASN A 27 -5.61 -30.21 11.58
C ASN A 27 -6.79 -29.53 12.31
N ASP A 28 -6.58 -28.68 13.32
CA ASP A 28 -7.67 -28.04 14.08
C ASP A 28 -8.00 -26.59 13.62
N VAL A 29 -7.29 -26.05 12.62
CA VAL A 29 -7.59 -24.71 12.07
C VAL A 29 -8.87 -24.78 11.20
N PRO A 30 -9.81 -23.82 11.31
CA PRO A 30 -11.03 -23.82 10.51
C PRO A 30 -10.75 -23.94 9.01
N ILE A 31 -11.61 -24.65 8.30
CA ILE A 31 -11.66 -24.62 6.83
C ILE A 31 -12.71 -23.59 6.44
N VAL A 32 -12.30 -22.59 5.65
CA VAL A 32 -13.20 -21.57 5.12
C VAL A 32 -13.60 -21.93 3.70
N ASP A 33 -14.90 -22.15 3.49
CA ASP A 33 -15.47 -22.44 2.18
C ASP A 33 -15.98 -21.16 1.51
N LEU A 34 -15.30 -20.70 0.47
CA LEU A 34 -15.68 -19.50 -0.28
C LEU A 34 -16.74 -19.76 -1.37
N GLY A 35 -17.07 -21.02 -1.63
CA GLY A 35 -17.96 -21.47 -2.70
C GLY A 35 -17.20 -21.86 -3.97
N TYR A 36 -16.19 -21.09 -4.36
CA TYR A 36 -15.31 -21.44 -5.49
C TYR A 36 -14.08 -22.26 -5.05
N ALA A 37 -13.65 -22.15 -3.79
CA ALA A 37 -12.54 -22.89 -3.23
C ALA A 37 -12.68 -22.97 -1.70
N GLN A 38 -12.07 -24.00 -1.11
CA GLN A 38 -11.96 -24.18 0.34
C GLN A 38 -10.52 -23.95 0.75
N TYR A 39 -10.28 -23.16 1.79
CA TYR A 39 -8.93 -22.86 2.29
C TYR A 39 -8.78 -23.30 3.74
N GLN A 40 -7.60 -23.82 4.07
CA GLN A 40 -7.19 -24.11 5.45
C GLN A 40 -5.98 -23.24 5.79
N GLY A 41 -6.13 -22.41 6.82
CA GLY A 41 -5.07 -21.50 7.28
C GLY A 41 -4.15 -22.12 8.33
N VAL A 42 -3.42 -21.26 9.04
CA VAL A 42 -2.52 -21.62 10.14
C VAL A 42 -2.84 -20.77 11.35
N PHE A 43 -2.91 -21.40 12.53
CA PHE A 43 -3.01 -20.71 13.81
C PHE A 43 -1.62 -20.58 14.44
N ASP A 44 -1.23 -19.35 14.80
CA ASP A 44 -0.04 -19.06 15.58
C ASP A 44 -0.41 -18.74 17.03
N VAL A 45 0.02 -19.64 17.91
CA VAL A 45 -0.19 -19.56 19.37
C VAL A 45 0.51 -18.35 19.99
N ASN A 46 1.62 -17.87 19.42
CA ASN A 46 2.39 -16.77 19.99
C ASN A 46 1.72 -15.43 19.78
N THR A 47 1.12 -15.24 18.60
CA THR A 47 0.37 -14.03 18.24
C THR A 47 -1.12 -14.16 18.50
N ASN A 48 -1.59 -15.34 18.93
CA ASN A 48 -3.01 -15.67 19.10
C ASN A 48 -3.84 -15.27 17.87
N THR A 49 -3.34 -15.59 16.68
CA THR A 49 -3.90 -15.16 15.40
C THR A 49 -3.97 -16.35 14.45
N THR A 50 -5.08 -16.48 13.73
CA THR A 50 -5.19 -17.38 12.58
C THR A 50 -4.99 -16.59 11.29
N SER A 51 -4.16 -17.14 10.40
CA SER A 51 -3.78 -16.55 9.11
C SER A 51 -4.13 -17.48 7.95
N TYR A 52 -4.61 -16.88 6.86
CA TYR A 52 -4.81 -17.53 5.56
C TYR A 52 -3.96 -16.79 4.55
N PHE A 53 -2.83 -17.37 4.18
CA PHE A 53 -1.91 -16.80 3.21
C PHE A 53 -2.25 -17.25 1.79
N GLY A 54 -2.08 -16.37 0.81
CA GLY A 54 -2.21 -16.77 -0.60
C GLY A 54 -3.63 -17.14 -1.04
N VAL A 55 -4.66 -16.52 -0.45
CA VAL A 55 -6.04 -16.71 -0.89
C VAL A 55 -6.22 -16.01 -2.24
N ARG A 56 -6.52 -16.78 -3.29
CA ARG A 56 -6.67 -16.25 -4.65
C ARG A 56 -7.97 -15.47 -4.77
N TYR A 57 -7.90 -14.15 -4.96
CA TYR A 57 -9.09 -13.33 -5.16
C TYR A 57 -9.45 -13.11 -6.63
N ALA A 58 -8.51 -13.34 -7.56
CA ALA A 58 -8.74 -13.20 -9.01
C ALA A 58 -7.99 -14.26 -9.83
N ALA A 59 -8.44 -14.49 -11.07
CA ALA A 59 -7.74 -15.35 -12.01
C ALA A 59 -6.32 -14.82 -12.33
N PRO A 60 -5.33 -15.70 -12.59
CA PRO A 60 -3.98 -15.29 -12.95
C PRO A 60 -3.97 -14.36 -14.18
N PRO A 61 -3.40 -13.14 -14.12
CA PRO A 61 -3.41 -12.19 -15.22
C PRO A 61 -2.30 -12.48 -16.26
N VAL A 62 -2.19 -13.73 -16.70
CA VAL A 62 -1.08 -14.23 -17.51
C VAL A 62 -1.31 -14.08 -19.02
N GLY A 63 -0.22 -14.00 -19.78
CA GLY A 63 -0.23 -14.06 -21.25
C GLY A 63 -0.37 -15.48 -21.81
N LYS A 64 -0.41 -15.62 -23.15
CA LYS A 64 -0.70 -16.89 -23.86
C LYS A 64 0.36 -17.98 -23.67
N CYS A 65 1.59 -17.61 -23.34
CA CYS A 65 2.73 -18.53 -23.38
C CYS A 65 2.82 -19.55 -22.23
N LEU A 66 2.01 -19.46 -21.16
CA LEU A 66 2.14 -20.38 -20.01
C LEU A 66 1.44 -21.74 -20.16
N LEU A 67 0.77 -22.03 -21.28
CA LEU A 67 0.12 -23.33 -21.50
C LEU A 67 1.00 -24.35 -22.23
N GLY A 68 2.32 -24.26 -22.06
CA GLY A 68 3.31 -25.02 -22.82
C GLY A 68 4.39 -25.72 -21.99
N SER A 69 4.08 -26.30 -20.81
CA SER A 69 4.84 -27.44 -20.28
C SER A 69 4.22 -28.02 -19.00
N SER A 70 3.84 -29.30 -19.08
CA SER A 70 3.73 -30.25 -17.96
C SER A 70 2.48 -30.32 -17.05
N PHE A 71 1.38 -29.60 -17.31
CA PHE A 71 0.10 -29.92 -16.64
C PHE A 71 -1.01 -30.21 -17.66
N SER A 72 -1.39 -31.49 -17.73
CA SER A 72 -2.54 -31.96 -18.51
C SER A 72 -3.83 -31.59 -17.79
N ILE A 73 -4.24 -30.32 -17.87
CA ILE A 73 -5.60 -29.90 -17.53
C ILE A 73 -6.39 -29.80 -18.83
N THR A 74 -7.25 -30.78 -19.06
CA THR A 74 -8.26 -30.75 -20.14
C THR A 74 -9.39 -29.81 -19.71
N LEU A 75 -9.19 -28.49 -19.87
CA LEU A 75 -10.26 -27.49 -19.83
C LEU A 75 -10.13 -26.55 -21.03
N THR A 76 -10.95 -26.82 -22.05
CA THR A 76 -11.24 -25.92 -23.15
C THR A 76 -11.91 -24.65 -22.61
N ARG A 77 -11.17 -23.53 -22.54
CA ARG A 77 -11.61 -22.13 -22.79
C ARG A 77 -10.57 -21.14 -22.24
N SER A 78 -9.67 -20.63 -23.09
CA SER A 78 -9.04 -19.29 -23.00
C SER A 78 -8.67 -18.76 -21.60
N ILE A 79 -7.89 -19.48 -20.77
CA ILE A 79 -7.39 -18.96 -19.48
C ILE A 79 -6.11 -18.11 -19.65
N GLY A 80 -5.57 -17.96 -20.87
CA GLY A 80 -4.23 -17.41 -21.10
C GLY A 80 -4.16 -16.07 -21.84
N ASP A 81 -5.09 -15.13 -21.68
CA ASP A 81 -4.92 -13.81 -22.33
C ASP A 81 -5.44 -12.65 -21.45
N LEU A 82 -4.94 -12.59 -20.22
CA LEU A 82 -5.43 -11.64 -19.19
C LEU A 82 -4.45 -10.51 -18.88
N ARG A 83 -3.33 -10.40 -19.61
CA ARG A 83 -2.48 -9.21 -19.54
C ARG A 83 -3.23 -7.97 -20.01
N TRP A 84 -3.16 -6.92 -19.19
CA TRP A 84 -3.89 -5.67 -19.37
C TRP A 84 -5.38 -5.89 -19.61
N GLN A 85 -5.96 -6.88 -18.94
CA GLN A 85 -7.40 -7.08 -18.82
C GLN A 85 -7.83 -6.80 -17.39
N ALA A 86 -9.12 -6.45 -17.21
CA ALA A 86 -9.71 -6.35 -15.88
C ALA A 86 -9.58 -7.71 -15.17
N PRO A 87 -9.34 -7.73 -13.85
CA PRO A 87 -9.31 -8.96 -13.08
C PRO A 87 -10.65 -9.71 -13.24
N GLN A 88 -10.56 -11.03 -13.32
CA GLN A 88 -11.72 -11.92 -13.46
C GLN A 88 -11.83 -12.82 -12.24
N ALA A 89 -13.03 -13.36 -12.01
CA ALA A 89 -13.25 -14.31 -10.93
C ALA A 89 -12.29 -15.50 -11.03
N PRO A 90 -11.74 -15.99 -9.90
CA PRO A 90 -10.88 -17.16 -9.90
C PRO A 90 -11.64 -18.41 -10.34
N ALA A 91 -10.91 -19.40 -10.86
CA ALA A 91 -11.49 -20.69 -11.21
C ALA A 91 -12.00 -21.43 -9.97
N ASN A 92 -13.03 -22.26 -10.14
CA ASN A 92 -13.46 -23.16 -9.09
C ASN A 92 -12.42 -24.27 -8.91
N VAL A 93 -11.99 -24.50 -7.67
CA VAL A 93 -11.01 -25.53 -7.30
C VAL A 93 -11.65 -26.49 -6.31
N THR A 94 -11.57 -27.79 -6.60
CA THR A 94 -12.08 -28.84 -5.72
C THR A 94 -11.07 -29.19 -4.63
N GLY A 95 -11.56 -29.50 -3.44
CA GLY A 95 -10.73 -29.89 -2.30
C GLY A 95 -10.14 -28.69 -1.55
N VAL A 96 -9.55 -29.00 -0.39
CA VAL A 96 -9.00 -28.00 0.52
C VAL A 96 -7.62 -27.55 0.03
N GLN A 97 -7.48 -26.26 -0.21
CA GLN A 97 -6.23 -25.59 -0.53
C GLN A 97 -5.52 -25.19 0.77
N GLN A 98 -4.23 -25.46 0.88
CA GLN A 98 -3.44 -24.99 2.02
C GLN A 98 -3.10 -23.50 1.81
N ALA A 99 -3.47 -22.68 2.79
CA ALA A 99 -3.23 -21.25 2.85
C ALA A 99 -2.21 -20.94 3.97
N ASP A 100 -1.11 -21.69 3.98
CA ASP A 100 -0.09 -21.69 5.03
C ASP A 100 1.23 -21.03 4.60
N THR A 101 1.31 -20.58 3.35
CA THR A 101 2.52 -20.07 2.71
C THR A 101 2.22 -18.81 1.92
N GLU A 102 3.10 -17.81 2.01
CA GLU A 102 3.00 -16.58 1.24
C GLU A 102 3.11 -16.85 -0.27
N PRO A 103 2.26 -16.22 -1.11
CA PRO A 103 2.32 -16.39 -2.56
C PRO A 103 3.52 -15.63 -3.14
N SER A 104 3.91 -15.97 -4.36
CA SER A 104 4.90 -15.20 -5.10
C SER A 104 4.47 -13.73 -5.25
N PRO A 105 5.38 -12.77 -5.01
CA PRO A 105 5.08 -11.37 -5.27
C PRO A 105 4.89 -11.12 -6.77
N CYS A 106 4.17 -10.04 -7.09
CA CYS A 106 4.07 -9.56 -8.45
C CYS A 106 5.43 -9.11 -8.98
N PHE A 107 5.58 -9.12 -10.30
CA PHE A 107 6.72 -8.52 -10.97
C PHE A 107 6.92 -7.07 -10.55
N SER A 108 8.13 -6.73 -10.11
CA SER A 108 8.48 -5.39 -9.65
C SER A 108 9.58 -4.76 -10.50
N SER A 109 9.71 -3.45 -10.40
CA SER A 109 10.78 -2.67 -11.02
C SER A 109 11.54 -1.85 -9.98
N GLY A 110 12.41 -0.95 -10.43
CA GLY A 110 13.04 0.08 -9.61
C GLY A 110 12.47 1.47 -9.93
N GLN A 111 12.71 2.42 -9.03
CA GLN A 111 12.46 3.83 -9.29
C GLN A 111 13.44 4.40 -10.33
N GLY A 112 13.16 5.62 -10.82
CA GLY A 112 14.08 6.37 -11.66
C GLY A 112 15.41 6.61 -10.96
N ILE A 113 16.52 6.41 -11.68
CA ILE A 113 17.88 6.63 -11.19
C ILE A 113 18.70 7.50 -12.15
N ALA A 114 18.08 8.00 -13.22
CA ALA A 114 18.80 8.82 -14.19
C ALA A 114 19.21 10.16 -13.54
N PRO A 115 20.51 10.54 -13.59
CA PRO A 115 20.91 11.90 -13.27
C PRO A 115 20.29 12.88 -14.28
N PRO A 116 20.15 14.16 -13.91
CA PRO A 116 19.60 15.19 -14.79
C PRO A 116 20.42 15.42 -16.07
N ASP A 117 21.70 15.04 -16.10
CA ASP A 117 22.53 14.95 -17.30
C ASP A 117 23.12 13.53 -17.45
N THR A 118 22.98 12.96 -18.65
CA THR A 118 23.15 11.53 -18.95
C THR A 118 24.48 10.93 -18.47
N ALA A 119 24.44 10.14 -17.38
CA ALA A 119 25.46 9.14 -17.08
C ALA A 119 24.85 7.99 -16.25
N SER A 120 24.81 6.80 -16.86
CA SER A 120 24.33 5.57 -16.25
C SER A 120 25.28 5.09 -15.15
N THR A 121 24.72 4.74 -13.98
CA THR A 121 25.37 3.83 -13.02
C THR A 121 24.47 2.62 -12.78
N SER A 122 25.05 1.43 -12.95
CA SER A 122 24.42 0.14 -12.67
C SER A 122 24.57 -0.22 -11.20
N HIS A 123 23.50 -0.69 -10.54
CA HIS A 123 23.59 -1.26 -9.20
C HIS A 123 22.92 -2.64 -9.06
N GLU A 124 23.37 -3.32 -8.00
CA GLU A 124 23.49 -4.76 -7.84
C GLU A 124 22.17 -5.52 -7.61
N LYS A 125 22.20 -6.79 -7.99
CA LYS A 125 21.11 -7.76 -7.81
C LYS A 125 20.90 -8.08 -6.32
N ARG A 126 19.88 -7.48 -5.70
CA ARG A 126 19.26 -8.08 -4.51
C ARG A 126 18.61 -9.41 -4.91
N GLN A 127 18.85 -10.47 -4.15
CA GLN A 127 18.07 -11.71 -4.26
C GLN A 127 16.62 -11.41 -3.86
N THR A 128 15.78 -11.15 -4.85
CA THR A 128 14.34 -11.03 -4.67
C THR A 128 13.72 -12.44 -4.70
N PRO A 129 12.65 -12.68 -3.92
CA PRO A 129 11.82 -13.87 -4.09
C PRO A 129 11.42 -14.01 -5.57
N ALA A 130 11.24 -15.24 -6.04
CA ALA A 130 10.83 -15.48 -7.42
C ALA A 130 9.46 -14.81 -7.69
N GLN A 131 9.49 -13.76 -8.49
CA GLN A 131 8.32 -12.99 -8.91
C GLN A 131 7.52 -13.75 -9.97
N SER A 132 6.21 -13.47 -10.02
CA SER A 132 5.28 -14.15 -10.94
C SER A 132 4.25 -13.17 -11.51
N GLU A 133 3.76 -13.46 -12.71
CA GLU A 133 2.52 -12.84 -13.22
C GLU A 133 1.29 -13.39 -12.51
N ASP A 134 1.33 -14.65 -12.08
CA ASP A 134 0.32 -15.24 -11.20
C ASP A 134 0.56 -14.76 -9.76
N CYS A 135 0.02 -13.59 -9.44
CA CYS A 135 0.27 -12.90 -8.18
C CYS A 135 -0.98 -12.27 -7.52
N LEU A 136 -2.18 -12.46 -8.07
CA LEU A 136 -3.43 -11.86 -7.55
C LEU A 136 -4.01 -12.64 -6.36
N PHE A 137 -3.36 -12.47 -5.22
CA PHE A 137 -3.67 -13.09 -3.94
C PHE A 137 -3.85 -12.06 -2.83
N LEU A 138 -4.49 -12.47 -1.74
CA LEU A 138 -4.56 -11.71 -0.50
C LEU A 138 -4.33 -12.62 0.69
N ASN A 139 -3.97 -12.01 1.81
CA ASN A 139 -3.83 -12.66 3.10
C ASN A 139 -4.93 -12.18 4.04
N VAL A 140 -5.53 -13.08 4.82
CA VAL A 140 -6.56 -12.76 5.82
C VAL A 140 -6.09 -13.18 7.21
N TYR A 141 -6.30 -12.32 8.21
CA TYR A 141 -5.90 -12.54 9.60
C TYR A 141 -7.08 -12.25 10.53
N PHE A 142 -7.34 -13.13 11.49
CA PHE A 142 -8.34 -12.91 12.54
C PHE A 142 -7.84 -13.40 13.90
N PRO A 143 -8.36 -12.85 15.03
CA PRO A 143 -7.90 -13.22 16.35
C PRO A 143 -8.42 -14.60 16.80
N GLY A 144 -7.59 -15.33 17.53
CA GLY A 144 -7.92 -16.64 18.08
C GLY A 144 -7.75 -17.80 17.11
N ASP A 145 -8.11 -19.00 17.56
CA ASP A 145 -8.01 -20.28 16.85
C ASP A 145 -9.30 -20.69 16.13
N SER A 146 -10.35 -19.87 16.24
CA SER A 146 -11.67 -20.11 15.66
C SER A 146 -12.24 -18.82 15.09
N ILE A 147 -13.09 -18.96 14.06
CA ILE A 147 -13.72 -17.81 13.41
C ILE A 147 -14.53 -17.01 14.45
N PRO A 148 -14.33 -15.68 14.58
CA PRO A 148 -15.06 -14.86 15.52
C PRO A 148 -16.58 -15.03 15.38
N GLY A 149 -17.27 -15.30 16.50
CA GLY A 149 -18.73 -15.47 16.52
C GLY A 149 -19.52 -14.17 16.29
N THR A 150 -18.87 -13.02 16.55
CA THR A 150 -19.38 -11.68 16.23
C THR A 150 -18.49 -11.10 15.13
N LEU A 151 -19.12 -10.49 14.11
CA LEU A 151 -18.37 -9.86 13.03
C LEU A 151 -17.59 -8.63 13.53
N LEU A 152 -16.30 -8.58 13.19
CA LEU A 152 -15.37 -7.51 13.57
C LEU A 152 -15.16 -6.51 12.42
N PRO A 153 -14.93 -5.21 12.68
CA PRO A 153 -14.47 -4.26 11.67
C PRO A 153 -13.29 -4.81 10.85
N THR A 154 -13.29 -4.54 9.54
CA THR A 154 -12.27 -5.07 8.63
C THR A 154 -11.34 -3.94 8.18
N VAL A 155 -10.04 -4.13 8.35
CA VAL A 155 -9.01 -3.27 7.74
C VAL A 155 -8.45 -3.94 6.50
N VAL A 156 -8.43 -3.22 5.37
CA VAL A 156 -7.78 -3.67 4.14
C VAL A 156 -6.53 -2.83 3.91
N TRP A 157 -5.36 -3.45 4.02
CA TRP A 157 -4.06 -2.82 3.78
C TRP A 157 -3.66 -2.92 2.31
N ILE A 158 -3.35 -1.76 1.72
CA ILE A 158 -2.84 -1.61 0.35
C ILE A 158 -1.38 -1.17 0.45
N HIS A 159 -0.45 -2.02 0.02
CA HIS A 159 0.97 -1.73 0.15
C HIS A 159 1.44 -0.61 -0.80
N GLY A 160 2.45 0.14 -0.35
CA GLY A 160 3.19 1.12 -1.15
C GLY A 160 4.20 0.50 -2.13
N GLY A 161 5.12 1.34 -2.61
CA GLY A 161 6.19 0.97 -3.55
C GLY A 161 6.12 1.67 -4.92
N GLY A 162 5.61 2.90 -4.97
CA GLY A 162 5.61 3.74 -6.17
C GLY A 162 4.87 3.14 -7.37
N TYR A 163 3.92 2.24 -7.13
CA TYR A 163 3.23 1.40 -8.14
C TYR A 163 4.14 0.46 -8.94
N ILE A 164 5.44 0.41 -8.64
CA ILE A 164 6.44 -0.42 -9.31
C ILE A 164 6.94 -1.57 -8.45
N GLY A 165 6.71 -1.54 -7.13
CA GLY A 165 7.22 -2.52 -6.19
C GLY A 165 6.29 -2.69 -4.99
N GLY A 166 6.70 -3.57 -4.07
CA GLY A 166 5.94 -3.91 -2.87
C GLY A 166 5.38 -5.34 -2.90
N SER A 167 5.00 -5.82 -1.70
CA SER A 167 4.35 -7.11 -1.55
C SER A 167 3.63 -7.21 -0.20
N ALA A 168 2.45 -7.83 -0.19
CA ALA A 168 1.67 -8.25 0.96
C ALA A 168 2.50 -9.05 1.98
N SER A 169 3.44 -9.90 1.53
CA SER A 169 4.31 -10.69 2.42
C SER A 169 5.31 -9.83 3.20
N SER A 170 5.39 -8.52 2.93
CA SER A 170 6.24 -7.58 3.69
C SER A 170 5.57 -7.10 4.98
N PHE A 171 4.29 -7.44 5.18
CA PHE A 171 3.44 -6.92 6.23
C PHE A 171 2.79 -8.07 7.00
N THR A 172 2.84 -8.01 8.33
CA THR A 172 2.30 -9.06 9.19
C THR A 172 0.96 -8.62 9.77
N GLY A 173 -0.15 -9.15 9.26
CA GLY A 173 -1.48 -8.76 9.72
C GLY A 173 -1.74 -8.98 11.21
N SER A 174 -1.02 -9.92 11.85
CA SER A 174 -1.09 -10.13 13.30
C SER A 174 -0.66 -8.91 14.12
N ASP A 175 0.18 -8.03 13.57
CA ASP A 175 0.49 -6.75 14.23
C ASP A 175 -0.78 -5.90 14.34
N LEU A 176 -1.54 -5.74 13.25
CA LEU A 176 -2.79 -4.98 13.28
C LEU A 176 -3.84 -5.60 14.22
N ILE A 177 -3.89 -6.94 14.29
CA ILE A 177 -4.74 -7.65 15.25
C ILE A 177 -4.33 -7.31 16.69
N ARG A 178 -3.03 -7.39 17.02
CA ARG A 178 -2.50 -7.07 18.35
C ARG A 178 -2.77 -5.61 18.73
N GLU A 179 -2.40 -4.68 17.87
CA GLU A 179 -2.55 -3.23 18.12
C GLU A 179 -4.03 -2.78 18.19
N SER A 180 -4.96 -3.60 17.71
CA SER A 180 -6.40 -3.36 17.86
C SER A 180 -7.01 -3.95 19.12
N GLU A 181 -6.20 -4.52 20.03
CA GLU A 181 -6.68 -5.35 21.15
C GLU A 181 -7.61 -6.48 20.68
N HIS A 182 -7.24 -7.12 19.56
CA HIS A 182 -8.01 -8.19 18.90
C HIS A 182 -9.39 -7.75 18.37
N GLY A 183 -9.57 -6.46 18.10
CA GLY A 183 -10.84 -5.85 17.69
C GLY A 183 -11.13 -5.83 16.19
N VAL A 184 -10.23 -6.33 15.33
CA VAL A 184 -10.38 -6.26 13.86
C VAL A 184 -10.11 -7.59 13.15
N VAL A 185 -10.54 -7.69 11.89
CA VAL A 185 -10.02 -8.61 10.89
C VAL A 185 -9.13 -7.82 9.92
N ALA A 186 -7.95 -8.34 9.59
CA ALA A 186 -7.02 -7.69 8.68
C ALA A 186 -6.93 -8.44 7.34
N VAL A 187 -6.94 -7.69 6.24
CA VAL A 187 -6.76 -8.19 4.88
C VAL A 187 -5.59 -7.45 4.23
N ILE A 188 -4.62 -8.16 3.68
CA ILE A 188 -3.45 -7.58 3.01
C ILE A 188 -3.46 -8.05 1.55
N ILE A 189 -3.52 -7.12 0.60
CA ILE A 189 -3.75 -7.47 -0.82
C ILE A 189 -2.48 -7.34 -1.67
N GLN A 190 -2.32 -8.22 -2.66
CA GLN A 190 -1.46 -8.01 -3.82
C GLN A 190 -2.22 -7.31 -4.94
N TYR A 191 -1.51 -6.57 -5.79
CA TYR A 191 -2.03 -6.02 -7.05
C TYR A 191 -0.91 -5.93 -8.10
N ARG A 192 -1.25 -5.91 -9.40
CA ARG A 192 -0.24 -5.78 -10.47
C ARG A 192 0.51 -4.46 -10.37
N LEU A 193 1.81 -4.50 -10.67
CA LEU A 193 2.76 -3.37 -10.54
C LEU A 193 3.47 -3.09 -11.88
N GLY A 194 4.16 -1.95 -11.96
CA GLY A 194 4.93 -1.53 -13.13
C GLY A 194 4.10 -1.59 -14.41
N PHE A 195 4.72 -1.93 -15.53
CA PHE A 195 3.96 -2.10 -16.78
C PHE A 195 3.01 -3.29 -16.79
N PHE A 196 3.09 -4.24 -15.85
CA PHE A 196 2.07 -5.29 -15.77
C PHE A 196 0.72 -4.73 -15.26
N GLY A 197 0.75 -3.70 -14.41
CA GLY A 197 -0.44 -3.07 -13.82
C GLY A 197 -0.82 -1.70 -14.38
N PHE A 198 0.17 -0.94 -14.90
CA PHE A 198 0.03 0.49 -15.19
C PHE A 198 0.55 0.87 -16.57
N LEU A 199 0.66 -0.08 -17.51
CA LEU A 199 0.85 0.27 -18.91
C LEU A 199 -0.39 1.03 -19.42
N ALA A 200 -0.16 2.16 -20.07
CA ALA A 200 -1.20 3.03 -20.59
C ALA A 200 -0.88 3.43 -22.04
N GLY A 201 -1.89 3.85 -22.79
CA GLY A 201 -1.78 4.19 -24.21
C GLY A 201 -3.10 3.94 -24.93
N ASN A 202 -3.23 4.43 -26.17
CA ASN A 202 -4.44 4.26 -26.96
C ASN A 202 -4.77 2.77 -27.20
N GLU A 203 -3.74 1.98 -27.49
CA GLU A 203 -3.86 0.55 -27.77
C GLU A 203 -4.39 -0.21 -26.54
N VAL A 204 -3.88 0.12 -25.34
CA VAL A 204 -4.35 -0.46 -24.08
C VAL A 204 -5.80 -0.06 -23.81
N LYS A 205 -6.18 1.20 -24.06
CA LYS A 205 -7.57 1.66 -23.88
C LYS A 205 -8.54 0.95 -24.84
N GLU A 206 -8.14 0.71 -26.07
CA GLU A 206 -8.99 0.13 -27.10
C GLU A 206 -9.21 -1.37 -26.91
N ASN A 207 -8.14 -2.11 -26.59
CA ASN A 207 -8.15 -3.57 -26.60
C ASN A 207 -7.78 -4.21 -25.25
N GLY A 208 -7.79 -3.44 -24.17
CA GLY A 208 -7.49 -3.87 -22.80
C GLY A 208 -8.15 -2.98 -21.76
N VAL A 209 -7.49 -2.82 -20.62
CA VAL A 209 -7.88 -1.89 -19.56
C VAL A 209 -6.67 -1.10 -19.08
N LEU A 210 -6.90 0.19 -18.84
CA LEU A 210 -5.96 1.05 -18.13
C LEU A 210 -6.04 0.78 -16.63
N ASN A 211 -5.01 1.21 -15.89
CA ASN A 211 -4.98 1.15 -14.43
C ASN A 211 -5.31 -0.25 -13.88
N ALA A 212 -4.84 -1.30 -14.56
CA ALA A 212 -5.14 -2.69 -14.22
C ALA A 212 -4.79 -3.02 -12.75
N GLY A 213 -3.72 -2.43 -12.21
CA GLY A 213 -3.36 -2.53 -10.79
C GLY A 213 -4.40 -1.92 -9.82
N LEU A 214 -5.05 -0.80 -10.18
CA LEU A 214 -6.16 -0.25 -9.37
C LEU A 214 -7.42 -1.10 -9.50
N LEU A 215 -7.67 -1.65 -10.69
CA LEU A 215 -8.80 -2.56 -10.91
C LEU A 215 -8.63 -3.87 -10.12
N ASP A 216 -7.40 -4.36 -9.97
CA ASP A 216 -7.07 -5.49 -9.08
C ASP A 216 -7.47 -5.20 -7.63
N GLN A 217 -7.08 -4.03 -7.11
CA GLN A 217 -7.43 -3.60 -5.77
C GLN A 217 -8.96 -3.46 -5.60
N ASN A 218 -9.65 -2.84 -6.56
CA ASN A 218 -11.11 -2.73 -6.53
C ASN A 218 -11.79 -4.12 -6.55
N PHE A 219 -11.25 -5.07 -7.31
CA PHE A 219 -11.74 -6.44 -7.33
C PHE A 219 -11.49 -7.17 -6.01
N ALA A 220 -10.33 -6.95 -5.37
CA ALA A 220 -10.06 -7.44 -4.03
C ALA A 220 -11.03 -6.85 -2.98
N LEU A 221 -11.36 -5.56 -3.06
CA LEU A 221 -12.35 -4.92 -2.18
C LEU A 221 -13.77 -5.50 -2.38
N ARG A 222 -14.14 -5.82 -3.62
CA ARG A 222 -15.39 -6.55 -3.91
C ARG A 222 -15.37 -7.97 -3.35
N TRP A 223 -14.23 -8.67 -3.45
CA TRP A 223 -14.03 -9.97 -2.82
C TRP A 223 -14.18 -9.89 -1.29
N VAL A 224 -13.61 -8.86 -0.65
CA VAL A 224 -13.74 -8.62 0.80
C VAL A 224 -15.21 -8.45 1.16
N ASN A 225 -15.94 -7.57 0.47
CA ASN A 225 -17.37 -7.35 0.71
C ASN A 225 -18.20 -8.63 0.55
N GLN A 226 -17.83 -9.52 -0.36
CA GLN A 226 -18.55 -10.76 -0.62
C GLN A 226 -18.22 -11.89 0.36
N HIS A 227 -16.98 -11.94 0.88
CA HIS A 227 -16.45 -13.13 1.52
C HIS A 227 -15.95 -12.94 2.95
N ILE A 228 -15.66 -11.72 3.40
CA ILE A 228 -14.94 -11.51 4.66
C ILE A 228 -15.72 -11.96 5.90
N SER A 229 -17.06 -11.99 5.82
CA SER A 229 -17.92 -12.54 6.88
C SER A 229 -17.64 -14.01 7.19
N LYS A 230 -17.11 -14.77 6.22
CA LYS A 230 -16.69 -16.16 6.42
C LYS A 230 -15.41 -16.29 7.26
N PHE A 231 -14.67 -15.20 7.42
CA PHE A 231 -13.49 -15.08 8.27
C PHE A 231 -13.78 -14.28 9.56
N GLY A 232 -15.06 -13.96 9.83
CA GLY A 232 -15.47 -13.17 11.00
C GLY A 232 -15.33 -11.66 10.83
N GLY A 233 -15.08 -11.14 9.62
CA GLY A 233 -15.07 -9.71 9.33
C GLY A 233 -16.45 -9.17 8.93
N ASP A 234 -16.74 -7.93 9.28
CA ASP A 234 -17.96 -7.22 8.93
C ASP A 234 -17.77 -6.48 7.59
N PRO A 235 -18.42 -6.93 6.48
CA PRO A 235 -18.30 -6.27 5.18
C PRO A 235 -18.90 -4.86 5.16
N THR A 236 -19.74 -4.49 6.14
CA THR A 236 -20.30 -3.14 6.25
C THR A 236 -19.38 -2.17 7.00
N LYS A 237 -18.32 -2.68 7.62
CA LYS A 237 -17.33 -1.91 8.41
C LYS A 237 -15.92 -2.06 7.86
N VAL A 238 -15.80 -1.94 6.55
CA VAL A 238 -14.50 -1.97 5.85
C VAL A 238 -13.85 -0.58 5.90
N THR A 239 -12.61 -0.51 6.36
CA THR A 239 -11.73 0.66 6.26
C THR A 239 -10.53 0.30 5.39
N ILE A 240 -10.29 1.08 4.34
CA ILE A 240 -9.09 0.92 3.50
C ILE A 240 -7.94 1.77 4.06
N TRP A 241 -6.75 1.21 4.09
CA TRP A 241 -5.55 1.88 4.58
C TRP A 241 -4.40 1.57 3.64
N GLY A 242 -3.69 2.60 3.17
CA GLY A 242 -2.47 2.39 2.42
C GLY A 242 -1.37 3.37 2.78
N GLU A 243 -0.14 2.99 2.44
CA GLU A 243 1.04 3.83 2.58
C GLU A 243 1.66 4.14 1.21
N SER A 244 2.21 5.34 1.03
CA SER A 244 2.89 5.75 -0.20
C SER A 244 2.00 5.52 -1.43
N ALA A 245 2.41 4.76 -2.44
CA ALA A 245 1.56 4.37 -3.57
C ALA A 245 0.28 3.61 -3.18
N GLY A 246 0.25 2.93 -2.03
CA GLY A 246 -0.96 2.41 -1.43
C GLY A 246 -1.88 3.51 -0.88
N ALA A 247 -1.31 4.57 -0.29
CA ALA A 247 -2.08 5.77 0.10
C ALA A 247 -2.59 6.55 -1.13
N GLY A 248 -1.78 6.61 -2.20
CA GLY A 248 -2.21 7.09 -3.51
C GLY A 248 -3.34 6.23 -4.09
N SER A 249 -3.26 4.91 -3.94
CA SER A 249 -4.35 4.00 -4.31
C SER A 249 -5.62 4.26 -3.50
N VAL A 250 -5.51 4.47 -2.19
CA VAL A 250 -6.65 4.88 -1.34
C VAL A 250 -7.27 6.17 -1.87
N LEU A 251 -6.47 7.18 -2.21
CA LEU A 251 -6.95 8.40 -2.87
C LEU A 251 -7.72 8.06 -4.17
N GLN A 252 -7.21 7.17 -5.02
CA GLN A 252 -7.90 6.79 -6.26
C GLN A 252 -9.23 6.08 -5.98
N HIS A 253 -9.32 5.21 -4.96
CA HIS A 253 -10.59 4.58 -4.54
C HIS A 253 -11.57 5.58 -3.92
N VAL A 254 -11.07 6.59 -3.20
CA VAL A 254 -11.87 7.70 -2.69
C VAL A 254 -12.53 8.47 -3.85
N ILE A 255 -11.78 8.81 -4.89
CA ILE A 255 -12.34 9.60 -6.01
C ILE A 255 -12.92 8.72 -7.14
N ALA A 256 -12.87 7.39 -7.00
CA ALA A 256 -13.28 6.44 -8.03
C ALA A 256 -14.71 6.72 -8.50
N GLU A 257 -14.87 6.78 -9.82
CA GLU A 257 -16.12 7.10 -10.49
C GLU A 257 -16.74 8.44 -10.01
N ASP A 258 -15.90 9.45 -9.72
CA ASP A 258 -16.31 10.75 -9.15
C ASP A 258 -16.95 10.63 -7.76
N GLY A 259 -16.43 9.74 -6.91
CA GLY A 259 -16.96 9.51 -5.56
C GLY A 259 -18.35 8.85 -5.55
N GLN A 260 -18.69 8.11 -6.60
CA GLN A 260 -20.02 7.50 -6.78
C GLN A 260 -19.93 5.98 -7.03
N THR A 261 -18.95 5.32 -6.44
CA THR A 261 -18.79 3.87 -6.61
C THR A 261 -19.99 3.11 -6.02
N SER A 262 -20.56 2.19 -6.80
CA SER A 262 -21.71 1.37 -6.40
C SER A 262 -21.43 -0.13 -6.58
N PRO A 263 -21.68 -0.98 -5.55
CA PRO A 263 -22.02 -0.60 -4.17
C PRO A 263 -20.84 0.10 -3.46
N GLN A 264 -21.11 0.76 -2.35
CA GLN A 264 -20.05 1.27 -1.47
C GLN A 264 -19.21 0.09 -0.96
N LEU A 265 -17.87 0.19 -1.11
CA LEU A 265 -16.95 -0.89 -0.75
C LEU A 265 -16.23 -0.69 0.59
N PHE A 266 -16.24 0.54 1.12
CA PHE A 266 -15.62 0.93 2.38
C PHE A 266 -16.33 2.13 2.99
N ARG A 267 -16.28 2.22 4.32
CA ARG A 267 -16.84 3.35 5.10
C ARG A 267 -15.76 4.35 5.53
N GLY A 268 -14.52 3.91 5.72
CA GLY A 268 -13.42 4.75 6.19
C GLY A 268 -12.19 4.63 5.29
N ALA A 269 -11.38 5.67 5.24
CA ALA A 269 -10.12 5.70 4.51
C ALA A 269 -8.98 6.21 5.39
N ILE A 270 -7.82 5.56 5.29
CA ILE A 270 -6.58 6.01 5.95
C ILE A 270 -5.47 6.15 4.90
N THR A 271 -4.79 7.29 4.89
CA THR A 271 -3.60 7.52 4.05
C THR A 271 -2.37 7.78 4.93
N SER A 272 -1.34 6.95 4.78
CA SER A 272 0.00 7.20 5.33
C SER A 272 0.89 7.69 4.18
N SER A 273 1.19 8.99 4.14
CA SER A 273 1.90 9.66 3.05
C SER A 273 1.15 9.57 1.70
N THR A 274 0.04 10.31 1.55
CA THR A 274 -0.79 10.35 0.33
C THR A 274 0.06 10.60 -0.91
N PHE A 275 0.21 9.61 -1.79
CA PHE A 275 1.08 9.73 -2.97
C PHE A 275 0.32 10.16 -4.23
N LEU A 276 0.62 11.34 -4.75
CA LEU A 276 0.05 11.84 -6.00
C LEU A 276 1.15 12.35 -6.93
N PRO A 277 1.80 11.47 -7.71
CA PRO A 277 2.68 11.90 -8.80
C PRO A 277 1.86 12.46 -9.97
N SER A 278 2.53 12.89 -11.05
CA SER A 278 1.84 13.28 -12.28
C SER A 278 0.93 12.15 -12.80
N GLN A 279 -0.35 12.44 -12.91
CA GLN A 279 -1.42 11.55 -13.36
C GLN A 279 -2.02 12.06 -14.68
N TYR A 280 -1.29 11.87 -15.77
CA TYR A 280 -1.69 12.35 -17.10
C TYR A 280 -2.93 11.62 -17.66
N LEU A 281 -3.53 12.19 -18.70
CA LEU A 281 -4.50 11.45 -19.52
C LEU A 281 -3.80 10.25 -20.17
N PHE A 282 -4.50 9.13 -20.31
CA PHE A 282 -3.92 7.89 -20.83
C PHE A 282 -3.28 8.00 -22.22
N ASN A 283 -3.70 9.00 -23.02
CA ASN A 283 -3.23 9.26 -24.38
C ASN A 283 -2.41 10.55 -24.50
N ASP A 284 -2.02 11.16 -23.38
CA ASP A 284 -1.01 12.23 -23.40
C ASP A 284 0.32 11.69 -23.92
N THR A 285 1.19 12.59 -24.39
CA THR A 285 2.51 12.25 -24.94
C THR A 285 3.33 11.34 -24.04
N ILE A 286 3.31 11.56 -22.71
CA ILE A 286 4.16 10.79 -21.78
C ILE A 286 3.70 9.32 -21.68
N PRO A 287 2.44 9.00 -21.30
CA PRO A 287 1.97 7.62 -21.30
C PRO A 287 2.10 6.91 -22.66
N GLN A 288 1.77 7.58 -23.77
CA GLN A 288 1.91 6.97 -25.10
C GLN A 288 3.38 6.69 -25.44
N SER A 289 4.31 7.59 -25.11
CA SER A 289 5.75 7.36 -25.35
C SER A 289 6.30 6.20 -24.51
N LEU A 290 5.75 5.96 -23.32
CA LEU A 290 6.12 4.79 -22.51
C LEU A 290 5.61 3.49 -23.14
N TYR A 291 4.38 3.49 -23.70
CA TYR A 291 3.86 2.36 -24.47
C TYR A 291 4.75 2.04 -25.67
N ASP A 292 5.09 3.05 -26.46
CA ASP A 292 5.91 2.88 -27.66
C ASP A 292 7.31 2.33 -27.33
N GLN A 293 7.90 2.78 -26.22
CA GLN A 293 9.15 2.23 -25.70
C GLN A 293 9.02 0.76 -25.30
N VAL A 294 7.93 0.36 -24.65
CA VAL A 294 7.69 -1.06 -24.31
C VAL A 294 7.58 -1.90 -25.59
N VAL A 295 6.87 -1.40 -26.62
CA VAL A 295 6.78 -2.06 -27.94
C VAL A 295 8.16 -2.20 -28.59
N GLU A 296 9.00 -1.17 -28.52
CA GLU A 296 10.37 -1.20 -29.03
C GLU A 296 11.25 -2.21 -28.28
N GLN A 297 11.27 -2.15 -26.94
CA GLN A 297 12.12 -3.03 -26.11
C GLN A 297 11.72 -4.51 -26.17
N THR A 298 10.51 -4.82 -26.63
CA THR A 298 9.98 -6.19 -26.73
C THR A 298 9.93 -6.72 -28.18
N ASN A 299 10.47 -5.97 -29.15
CA ASN A 299 10.48 -6.30 -30.58
C ASN A 299 9.07 -6.45 -31.20
N CYS A 300 8.09 -5.70 -30.69
CA CYS A 300 6.72 -5.71 -31.22
C CYS A 300 6.45 -4.63 -32.29
N THR A 301 7.46 -3.86 -32.72
CA THR A 301 7.32 -2.72 -33.65
C THR A 301 6.82 -3.09 -35.04
N SER A 302 7.02 -4.33 -35.48
CA SER A 302 6.56 -4.80 -36.79
C SER A 302 5.15 -5.39 -36.77
N ALA A 303 4.53 -5.53 -35.59
CA ALA A 303 3.20 -6.08 -35.44
C ALA A 303 2.14 -5.04 -35.88
N SER A 304 1.14 -5.49 -36.62
CA SER A 304 -0.03 -4.66 -36.97
C SER A 304 -0.92 -4.36 -35.74
N ASP A 305 -0.88 -5.24 -34.74
CA ASP A 305 -1.50 -5.06 -33.44
C ASP A 305 -0.41 -5.28 -32.37
N THR A 306 0.14 -4.16 -31.89
CA THR A 306 1.25 -4.14 -30.95
C THR A 306 0.86 -4.69 -29.59
N LEU A 307 -0.37 -4.47 -29.12
CA LEU A 307 -0.83 -4.98 -27.82
C LEU A 307 -1.01 -6.51 -27.85
N THR A 308 -1.56 -7.04 -28.94
CA THR A 308 -1.63 -8.50 -29.14
C THR A 308 -0.23 -9.13 -29.20
N CYS A 309 0.75 -8.45 -29.83
CA CYS A 309 2.13 -8.90 -29.78
C CYS A 309 2.67 -8.92 -28.34
N LEU A 310 2.49 -7.82 -27.58
CA LEU A 310 2.92 -7.71 -26.18
C LEU A 310 2.33 -8.79 -25.27
N ARG A 311 1.09 -9.24 -25.53
CA ARG A 311 0.44 -10.36 -24.81
C ARG A 311 1.12 -11.71 -25.06
N GLY A 312 1.80 -11.87 -26.18
CA GLY A 312 2.58 -13.05 -26.53
C GLY A 312 4.05 -13.02 -26.09
N VAL A 313 4.54 -11.88 -25.58
CA VAL A 313 5.94 -11.74 -25.13
C VAL A 313 6.17 -12.56 -23.86
N ASP A 314 7.34 -13.19 -23.72
CA ASP A 314 7.69 -13.89 -22.48
C ASP A 314 7.75 -12.92 -21.29
N ALA A 315 7.27 -13.35 -20.13
CA ALA A 315 7.21 -12.51 -18.92
C ALA A 315 8.59 -11.93 -18.55
N SER A 316 9.67 -12.70 -18.77
CA SER A 316 11.04 -12.26 -18.49
C SER A 316 11.51 -11.14 -19.42
N VAL A 317 11.09 -11.14 -20.69
CA VAL A 317 11.41 -10.10 -21.67
C VAL A 317 10.64 -8.82 -21.34
N LEU A 318 9.33 -8.95 -21.05
CA LEU A 318 8.52 -7.83 -20.60
C LEU A 318 9.03 -7.25 -19.28
N GLN A 319 9.45 -8.10 -18.34
CA GLN A 319 10.07 -7.68 -17.09
C GLN A 319 11.40 -6.94 -17.34
N ALA A 320 12.23 -7.38 -18.29
CA ALA A 320 13.46 -6.67 -18.62
C ALA A 320 13.18 -5.27 -19.17
N ALA A 321 12.17 -5.11 -20.04
CA ALA A 321 11.71 -3.81 -20.52
C ALA A 321 11.16 -2.95 -19.37
N ASN A 322 10.34 -3.55 -18.48
CA ASN A 322 9.80 -2.93 -17.28
C ASN A 322 10.88 -2.36 -16.37
N THR A 323 11.96 -3.13 -16.11
CA THR A 323 13.11 -2.64 -15.35
C THR A 323 13.81 -1.51 -16.07
N LYS A 324 14.21 -1.71 -17.32
CA LYS A 324 15.02 -0.76 -18.08
C LYS A 324 14.36 0.62 -18.17
N ILE A 325 13.10 0.68 -18.60
CA ILE A 325 12.40 1.95 -18.84
C ILE A 325 12.11 2.67 -17.51
N ASN A 326 11.65 1.97 -16.47
CA ASN A 326 11.38 2.62 -15.18
C ASN A 326 12.65 3.22 -14.56
N THR A 327 13.77 2.50 -14.59
CA THR A 327 15.04 3.01 -14.06
C THR A 327 15.63 4.17 -14.87
N ALA A 328 15.22 4.34 -16.12
CA ALA A 328 15.62 5.47 -16.95
C ALA A 328 14.90 6.79 -16.60
N GLY A 329 13.88 6.75 -15.73
CA GLY A 329 13.22 7.95 -15.22
C GLY A 329 14.13 8.82 -14.36
N PHE A 330 13.75 10.09 -14.20
CA PHE A 330 14.44 11.05 -13.33
C PHE A 330 14.56 10.49 -11.90
N PHE A 331 15.69 10.75 -11.25
CA PHE A 331 16.00 10.20 -9.93
C PHE A 331 14.83 10.37 -8.94
N GLY A 332 14.46 9.27 -8.26
CA GLY A 332 13.41 9.27 -7.24
C GLY A 332 11.97 9.40 -7.76
N THR A 333 11.78 9.46 -9.09
CA THR A 333 10.45 9.48 -9.72
C THR A 333 10.00 8.11 -10.20
N PHE A 334 8.70 8.01 -10.51
CA PHE A 334 8.04 6.78 -10.96
C PHE A 334 7.31 7.07 -12.26
N VAL A 335 7.57 6.28 -13.30
CA VAL A 335 6.96 6.48 -14.63
C VAL A 335 5.76 5.56 -14.89
N SER A 336 5.70 4.41 -14.21
CA SER A 336 4.53 3.53 -14.23
C SER A 336 3.60 3.91 -13.09
N VAL A 337 2.68 4.85 -13.36
CA VAL A 337 1.73 5.39 -12.37
C VAL A 337 0.32 5.38 -12.95
N PRO A 338 -0.74 5.55 -12.13
CA PRO A 338 -2.09 5.68 -12.65
C PRO A 338 -2.23 6.78 -13.71
N VAL A 339 -3.20 6.61 -14.61
CA VAL A 339 -3.59 7.63 -15.61
C VAL A 339 -5.06 7.98 -15.46
N VAL A 340 -5.46 9.17 -15.91
CA VAL A 340 -6.88 9.50 -16.06
C VAL A 340 -7.44 8.69 -17.23
N ASP A 341 -8.32 7.73 -16.93
CA ASP A 341 -8.85 6.76 -17.89
C ASP A 341 -10.26 7.08 -18.41
N GLY A 342 -10.94 8.07 -17.81
CA GLY A 342 -12.29 8.51 -18.16
C GLY A 342 -13.43 7.64 -17.61
N THR A 343 -13.11 6.63 -16.80
CA THR A 343 -14.04 5.62 -16.25
C THR A 343 -13.88 5.46 -14.74
N PHE A 344 -12.85 4.75 -14.29
CA PHE A 344 -12.50 4.59 -12.88
C PHE A 344 -11.93 5.90 -12.34
N ILE A 345 -10.98 6.50 -13.06
CA ILE A 345 -10.48 7.86 -12.82
C ILE A 345 -11.01 8.76 -13.93
N ARG A 346 -12.05 9.55 -13.63
CA ARG A 346 -12.77 10.36 -14.63
C ARG A 346 -12.08 11.68 -14.95
N GLN A 347 -11.34 12.23 -14.00
CA GLN A 347 -10.67 13.51 -14.08
C GLN A 347 -9.44 13.51 -13.16
N ARG A 348 -8.62 14.56 -13.22
CA ARG A 348 -7.48 14.76 -12.33
C ARG A 348 -7.92 14.72 -10.86
N ALA A 349 -7.05 14.21 -9.99
CA ALA A 349 -7.37 14.05 -8.58
C ALA A 349 -7.60 15.40 -7.92
N THR A 350 -6.75 16.40 -8.20
CA THR A 350 -6.93 17.77 -7.66
C THR A 350 -8.32 18.35 -8.01
N GLU A 351 -8.81 18.12 -9.23
CA GLU A 351 -10.12 18.60 -9.68
C GLU A 351 -11.28 17.83 -9.02
N ALA A 352 -11.16 16.51 -8.83
CA ALA A 352 -12.16 15.73 -8.10
C ALA A 352 -12.26 16.15 -6.63
N LEU A 353 -11.11 16.35 -5.98
CA LEU A 353 -11.02 16.76 -4.58
C LEU A 353 -11.58 18.17 -4.36
N LYS A 354 -11.25 19.15 -5.23
CA LYS A 354 -11.84 20.50 -5.19
C LYS A 354 -13.37 20.48 -5.28
N GLN A 355 -13.93 19.51 -6.02
CA GLN A 355 -15.37 19.35 -6.18
C GLN A 355 -16.03 18.60 -5.01
N GLY A 356 -15.25 18.10 -4.04
CA GLY A 356 -15.76 17.28 -2.93
C GLY A 356 -16.27 15.91 -3.37
N LYS A 357 -15.81 15.39 -4.52
CA LYS A 357 -16.22 14.10 -5.08
C LYS A 357 -15.47 12.97 -4.38
N VAL A 358 -15.99 12.51 -3.23
CA VAL A 358 -15.34 11.50 -2.40
C VAL A 358 -16.29 10.36 -2.03
N ASN A 359 -15.79 9.13 -2.08
CA ASN A 359 -16.33 7.94 -1.42
C ASN A 359 -15.81 7.89 0.03
N GLY A 360 -16.60 7.31 0.94
CA GLY A 360 -16.22 7.13 2.34
C GLY A 360 -16.74 8.24 3.27
N GLU A 361 -16.95 7.86 4.52
CA GLU A 361 -17.57 8.68 5.56
C GLU A 361 -16.57 9.54 6.31
N VAL A 362 -15.36 9.04 6.55
CA VAL A 362 -14.33 9.74 7.33
C VAL A 362 -12.96 9.39 6.79
N LEU A 363 -12.03 10.35 6.86
CA LEU A 363 -10.63 10.19 6.47
C LEU A 363 -9.72 10.38 7.68
N LEU A 364 -8.68 9.55 7.80
CA LEU A 364 -7.53 9.83 8.64
C LEU A 364 -6.27 9.87 7.76
N ALA A 365 -5.55 10.98 7.73
CA ALA A 365 -4.34 11.12 6.93
C ALA A 365 -3.13 11.43 7.81
N VAL A 366 -2.00 10.79 7.54
CA VAL A 366 -0.72 11.04 8.18
C VAL A 366 0.35 11.32 7.14
N THR A 367 1.30 12.20 7.47
CA THR A 367 2.53 12.41 6.70
C THR A 367 3.73 12.19 7.60
N ASN A 368 4.84 11.78 7.03
CA ASN A 368 6.14 11.84 7.67
C ASN A 368 6.67 13.29 7.63
N ALA A 369 7.41 13.74 8.64
CA ALA A 369 7.92 15.12 8.67
C ALA A 369 9.01 15.40 7.61
N ASP A 370 9.64 14.35 7.04
CA ASP A 370 10.59 14.42 5.94
C ASP A 370 10.21 13.43 4.82
N GLU A 371 9.16 13.76 4.05
CA GLU A 371 8.70 12.91 2.94
C GLU A 371 9.70 12.86 1.77
N GLY A 372 10.46 13.93 1.53
CA GLY A 372 11.14 14.13 0.25
C GLY A 372 12.56 13.56 0.18
N SER A 373 13.28 13.48 1.29
CA SER A 373 14.72 13.18 1.26
C SER A 373 15.07 11.84 0.62
N ALA A 374 14.19 10.83 0.73
CA ALA A 374 14.38 9.52 0.13
C ALA A 374 14.36 9.54 -1.42
N PHE A 375 13.80 10.59 -2.01
CA PHE A 375 13.54 10.70 -3.45
C PHE A 375 14.38 11.78 -4.14
N VAL A 376 15.30 12.40 -3.41
CA VAL A 376 16.22 13.40 -3.94
C VAL A 376 17.64 12.86 -3.89
N ASN A 377 18.44 13.13 -4.93
CA ASN A 377 19.85 12.77 -4.93
C ASN A 377 20.62 13.65 -3.93
N GLN A 378 20.84 13.11 -2.73
CA GLN A 378 21.50 13.83 -1.62
C GLN A 378 22.95 14.25 -1.92
N SER A 379 23.57 13.70 -2.97
CA SER A 379 24.95 14.03 -3.36
C SER A 379 25.05 15.08 -4.46
N ASP A 380 23.93 15.40 -5.14
CA ASP A 380 23.90 16.28 -6.32
C ASP A 380 22.62 17.15 -6.29
N PRO A 381 22.53 18.10 -5.35
CA PRO A 381 21.37 18.99 -5.26
C PRO A 381 21.32 19.95 -6.44
N LEU A 382 20.10 20.20 -6.90
CA LEU A 382 19.79 21.11 -7.99
C LEU A 382 19.31 22.46 -7.43
N ASN A 383 19.16 23.45 -8.31
CA ASN A 383 18.43 24.65 -7.93
C ASN A 383 16.92 24.40 -8.09
N ALA A 384 16.10 25.07 -7.27
CA ALA A 384 14.66 24.87 -7.19
C ALA A 384 13.95 24.96 -8.56
N THR A 385 14.31 25.95 -9.39
CA THR A 385 13.74 26.11 -10.74
C THR A 385 14.03 24.88 -11.62
N PHE A 386 15.28 24.43 -11.66
CA PHE A 386 15.68 23.29 -12.48
C PHE A 386 15.10 21.98 -11.93
N TYR A 387 15.15 21.78 -10.61
CA TYR A 387 14.55 20.61 -9.97
C TYR A 387 13.05 20.49 -10.28
N ALA A 388 12.29 21.57 -10.11
CA ALA A 388 10.86 21.61 -10.43
C ALA A 388 10.59 21.31 -11.92
N SER A 389 11.44 21.79 -12.83
CA SER A 389 11.31 21.52 -14.27
C SER A 389 11.54 20.06 -14.64
N GLN A 390 12.43 19.36 -13.92
CA GLN A 390 12.67 17.93 -14.11
C GLN A 390 11.54 17.09 -13.52
N LEU A 391 11.03 17.49 -12.35
CA LEU A 391 9.92 16.80 -11.68
C LEU A 391 8.61 16.94 -12.47
N PHE A 392 8.36 18.14 -13.04
CA PHE A 392 7.14 18.46 -13.78
C PHE A 392 7.47 19.12 -15.13
N PRO A 393 7.68 18.33 -16.20
CA PRO A 393 8.22 18.82 -17.47
C PRO A 393 7.29 19.75 -18.27
N LYS A 394 6.04 19.95 -17.83
CA LYS A 394 5.10 20.89 -18.46
C LYS A 394 5.10 22.27 -17.81
N LEU A 395 5.87 22.51 -16.74
CA LEU A 395 6.01 23.85 -16.14
C LEU A 395 6.83 24.76 -17.08
N SER A 396 6.40 26.02 -17.23
CA SER A 396 7.18 27.03 -17.93
C SER A 396 8.14 27.74 -16.97
N SER A 397 9.00 28.60 -17.50
CA SER A 397 9.91 29.43 -16.71
C SER A 397 9.18 30.28 -15.66
N ASN A 398 7.95 30.72 -15.96
CA ASN A 398 7.18 31.54 -15.02
C ASN A 398 6.77 30.75 -13.78
N GLU A 399 6.26 29.52 -13.97
CA GLU A 399 5.85 28.68 -12.85
C GLU A 399 7.05 28.18 -12.05
N THR A 400 8.16 27.81 -12.69
CA THR A 400 9.37 27.38 -11.97
C THR A 400 9.98 28.53 -11.15
N SER A 401 9.94 29.77 -11.64
CA SER A 401 10.37 30.94 -10.86
C SER A 401 9.44 31.24 -9.68
N ALA A 402 8.14 31.01 -9.81
CA ALA A 402 7.21 31.13 -8.69
C ALA A 402 7.48 30.08 -7.60
N ILE A 403 7.79 28.84 -8.00
CA ILE A 403 8.24 27.78 -7.08
C ILE A 403 9.55 28.20 -6.40
N GLU A 404 10.57 28.60 -7.16
CA GLU A 404 11.84 29.08 -6.58
C GLU A 404 11.62 30.18 -5.53
N ALA A 405 10.78 31.17 -5.83
CA ALA A 405 10.45 32.23 -4.88
C ALA A 405 9.79 31.70 -3.59
N ALA A 406 8.94 30.68 -3.69
CA ALA A 406 8.27 30.05 -2.55
C ALA A 406 9.22 29.25 -1.65
N TYR A 407 10.35 28.74 -2.19
CA TYR A 407 11.33 27.93 -1.46
C TYR A 407 12.65 28.65 -1.15
N ALA A 408 12.88 29.86 -1.67
CA ALA A 408 14.17 30.56 -1.66
C ALA A 408 14.83 30.71 -0.26
N ASN A 409 14.03 30.78 0.80
CA ASN A 409 14.51 30.99 2.18
C ASN A 409 14.44 29.73 3.06
N LEU A 410 14.15 28.55 2.49
CA LEU A 410 13.93 27.30 3.23
C LEU A 410 15.20 26.43 3.29
N GLY A 411 16.33 27.06 3.63
CA GLY A 411 17.60 26.37 3.84
C GLY A 411 18.43 26.17 2.56
N SER A 412 19.27 25.14 2.58
CA SER A 412 20.21 24.82 1.50
C SER A 412 19.50 24.30 0.24
N LEU A 413 20.21 24.21 -0.88
CA LEU A 413 19.67 23.64 -2.13
C LEU A 413 19.06 22.25 -1.92
N ILE A 414 19.77 21.35 -1.21
CA ILE A 414 19.23 20.01 -0.94
C ILE A 414 17.98 20.05 -0.07
N THR A 415 17.90 21.01 0.87
CA THR A 415 16.70 21.22 1.68
C THR A 415 15.53 21.65 0.81
N GLN A 416 15.76 22.56 -0.14
CA GLN A 416 14.74 23.03 -1.07
C GLN A 416 14.26 21.91 -1.99
N ASP A 417 15.15 21.10 -2.56
CA ASP A 417 14.78 19.94 -3.38
C ASP A 417 13.96 18.91 -2.59
N ASN A 418 14.39 18.59 -1.35
CA ASN A 418 13.65 17.69 -0.46
C ASN A 418 12.24 18.24 -0.16
N LEU A 419 12.12 19.54 0.12
CA LEU A 419 10.82 20.18 0.37
C LEU A 419 9.95 20.21 -0.89
N ILE A 420 10.49 20.56 -2.06
CA ILE A 420 9.74 20.55 -3.32
C ILE A 420 9.21 19.14 -3.61
N MET A 421 10.06 18.13 -3.49
CA MET A 421 9.67 16.72 -3.67
C MET A 421 8.61 16.28 -2.66
N GLY A 422 8.88 16.47 -1.37
CA GLY A 422 7.99 16.06 -0.29
C GLY A 422 6.63 16.76 -0.37
N GLU A 423 6.64 18.07 -0.60
CA GLU A 423 5.42 18.87 -0.59
C GLU A 423 4.57 18.65 -1.84
N SER A 424 5.18 18.66 -3.04
CA SER A 424 4.41 18.54 -4.28
C SER A 424 3.79 17.15 -4.48
N ILE A 425 4.43 16.09 -3.97
CA ILE A 425 4.02 14.70 -4.26
C ILE A 425 3.30 14.03 -3.06
N PHE A 426 3.56 14.45 -1.82
CA PHE A 426 3.04 13.79 -0.62
C PHE A 426 2.24 14.70 0.32
N VAL A 427 2.87 15.79 0.79
CA VAL A 427 2.31 16.62 1.87
C VAL A 427 1.12 17.44 1.36
N CYS A 428 1.26 18.18 0.26
CA CYS A 428 0.16 18.98 -0.28
C CYS A 428 -1.01 18.16 -0.82
N PRO A 429 -0.80 17.04 -1.53
CA PRO A 429 -1.88 16.10 -1.86
C PRO A 429 -2.66 15.60 -0.65
N THR A 430 -2.01 15.44 0.51
CA THR A 430 -2.70 15.11 1.76
C THR A 430 -3.65 16.22 2.18
N TYR A 431 -3.26 17.49 2.10
CA TYR A 431 -4.15 18.61 2.42
C TYR A 431 -5.32 18.77 1.43
N PHE A 432 -5.09 18.52 0.13
CA PHE A 432 -6.18 18.51 -0.86
C PHE A 432 -7.25 17.47 -0.50
N LEU A 433 -6.79 16.28 -0.08
CA LEU A 433 -7.66 15.19 0.33
C LEU A 433 -8.40 15.50 1.64
N LEU A 434 -7.71 16.05 2.65
CA LEU A 434 -8.34 16.50 3.91
C LEU A 434 -9.47 17.51 3.66
N ASN A 435 -9.22 18.51 2.79
CA ASN A 435 -10.18 19.55 2.46
C ASN A 435 -11.41 18.98 1.73
N ALA A 436 -11.24 17.97 0.88
CA ALA A 436 -12.34 17.32 0.17
C ALA A 436 -13.31 16.59 1.12
N PHE A 437 -12.82 16.07 2.25
CA PHE A 437 -13.65 15.46 3.30
C PHE A 437 -14.32 16.50 4.23
N GLN A 438 -13.95 17.78 4.13
CA GLN A 438 -14.46 18.87 4.96
C GLN A 438 -14.30 18.54 6.47
N ASN A 439 -15.35 18.72 7.27
CA ASN A 439 -15.37 18.50 8.72
C ASN A 439 -15.45 17.00 9.10
N ARG A 440 -14.84 16.11 8.31
CA ARG A 440 -14.85 14.65 8.51
C ARG A 440 -13.46 14.05 8.27
N SER A 441 -12.42 14.80 8.61
CA SER A 441 -11.05 14.35 8.42
C SER A 441 -10.17 14.67 9.63
N PHE A 442 -9.22 13.78 9.90
CA PHE A 442 -8.18 13.92 10.92
C PHE A 442 -6.81 13.93 10.24
N LYS A 443 -5.93 14.83 10.66
CA LYS A 443 -4.55 14.90 10.17
C LYS A 443 -3.55 14.60 11.28
N GLY A 444 -2.53 13.82 10.98
CA GLY A 444 -1.38 13.62 11.86
C GLY A 444 -0.05 13.81 11.15
N GLU A 445 1.02 13.89 11.93
CA GLU A 445 2.40 13.98 11.47
C GLU A 445 3.25 12.99 12.27
N PHE A 446 3.90 12.05 11.58
CA PHE A 446 4.96 11.24 12.15
C PHE A 446 6.28 12.02 12.11
N ALA A 447 6.80 12.37 13.28
CA ALA A 447 7.90 13.32 13.42
C ALA A 447 9.10 12.75 14.19
N LEU A 448 9.19 11.44 14.40
CA LEU A 448 10.36 10.81 15.02
C LEU A 448 11.58 10.87 14.08
N PRO A 449 12.66 11.59 14.43
CA PRO A 449 13.81 11.75 13.54
C PRO A 449 14.43 10.41 13.12
N PRO A 450 14.82 10.25 11.84
CA PRO A 450 14.84 11.28 10.80
C PRO A 450 13.48 11.55 10.13
N ALA A 451 12.41 10.83 10.51
CA ALA A 451 11.06 11.01 9.99
C ALA A 451 10.97 10.95 8.45
N GLY A 452 11.81 10.10 7.84
CA GLY A 452 11.79 9.84 6.41
C GLY A 452 10.52 9.11 5.95
N HIS A 453 10.17 9.27 4.69
CA HIS A 453 9.06 8.55 4.04
C HIS A 453 9.07 7.04 4.37
N GLY A 454 7.91 6.52 4.79
CA GLY A 454 7.68 5.11 5.10
C GLY A 454 8.29 4.62 6.43
N LEU A 455 8.91 5.49 7.24
CA LEU A 455 9.43 5.08 8.55
C LEU A 455 8.32 4.81 9.57
N ASP A 456 7.19 5.49 9.44
CA ASP A 456 5.96 5.27 10.19
C ASP A 456 5.41 3.83 10.03
N VAL A 457 5.59 3.21 8.86
CA VAL A 457 5.16 1.82 8.59
C VAL A 457 5.70 0.84 9.61
N ASN A 458 6.94 1.03 10.07
CA ASN A 458 7.54 0.15 11.06
C ASN A 458 6.80 0.17 12.41
N TYR A 459 6.04 1.24 12.68
CA TYR A 459 5.25 1.37 13.91
C TYR A 459 3.83 0.81 13.75
N TYR A 460 3.34 0.61 12.52
CA TYR A 460 2.11 -0.16 12.25
C TYR A 460 2.40 -1.67 12.21
N PHE A 461 3.55 -2.06 11.64
CA PHE A 461 3.98 -3.45 11.46
C PHE A 461 5.37 -3.69 12.07
N PRO A 462 5.50 -3.65 13.42
CA PRO A 462 6.79 -3.77 14.09
C PRO A 462 7.41 -5.18 14.02
N ALA A 463 6.66 -6.23 13.67
CA ALA A 463 7.20 -7.59 13.63
C ALA A 463 8.37 -7.70 12.64
N GLY A 464 9.53 -8.16 13.14
CA GLY A 464 10.74 -8.32 12.35
C GLY A 464 11.42 -7.00 11.93
N LYS A 465 11.01 -5.85 12.49
CA LYS A 465 11.60 -4.54 12.21
C LYS A 465 12.43 -4.03 13.39
N THR A 466 13.46 -3.25 13.08
CA THR A 466 14.22 -2.50 14.09
C THR A 466 13.64 -1.11 14.22
N LEU A 467 13.01 -0.81 15.35
CA LEU A 467 12.42 0.50 15.62
C LEU A 467 13.50 1.48 16.10
N SER A 468 13.53 2.69 15.51
CA SER A 468 14.40 3.78 15.95
C SER A 468 14.04 4.31 17.34
N PHE A 469 12.77 4.12 17.75
CA PHE A 469 12.27 4.48 19.07
C PHE A 469 11.31 3.40 19.59
N ASN A 470 11.86 2.37 20.24
CA ASN A 470 11.07 1.30 20.84
C ASN A 470 10.56 1.72 22.23
N ASN A 471 9.43 2.41 22.28
CA ASN A 471 8.76 2.82 23.50
C ASN A 471 7.29 2.41 23.46
N THR A 472 6.85 1.63 24.45
CA THR A 472 5.47 1.08 24.49
C THR A 472 4.40 2.16 24.50
N ALA A 473 4.56 3.24 25.27
CA ALA A 473 3.56 4.31 25.30
C ALA A 473 3.47 5.04 23.95
N PHE A 474 4.60 5.23 23.25
CA PHE A 474 4.60 5.78 21.90
C PHE A 474 3.95 4.83 20.89
N LEU A 475 4.31 3.53 20.93
CA LEU A 475 3.74 2.52 20.05
C LEU A 475 2.22 2.48 20.20
N ASN A 476 1.73 2.35 21.44
CA ASN A 476 0.30 2.35 21.74
C ASN A 476 -0.35 3.65 21.23
N ALA A 477 0.24 4.81 21.52
CA ALA A 477 -0.28 6.09 21.07
C ALA A 477 -0.41 6.18 19.55
N PHE A 478 0.60 5.71 18.83
CA PHE A 478 0.63 5.74 17.37
C PHE A 478 -0.31 4.70 16.79
N SER A 479 0.06 3.42 16.77
CA SER A 479 -0.65 2.34 16.07
C SER A 479 -2.12 2.25 16.48
N GLN A 480 -2.40 2.20 17.78
CA GLN A 480 -3.76 1.96 18.27
C GLN A 480 -4.72 3.10 17.89
N SER A 481 -4.26 4.35 17.73
CA SER A 481 -5.14 5.44 17.29
C SER A 481 -5.70 5.19 15.88
N PHE A 482 -4.91 4.58 14.99
CA PHE A 482 -5.37 4.19 13.65
C PHE A 482 -6.31 2.98 13.71
N LEU A 483 -6.04 2.00 14.56
CA LEU A 483 -6.91 0.84 14.72
C LEU A 483 -8.23 1.20 15.42
N SER A 484 -8.20 2.14 16.37
CA SER A 484 -9.41 2.76 16.92
C SER A 484 -10.24 3.39 15.81
N PHE A 485 -9.61 4.15 14.90
CA PHE A 485 -10.31 4.69 13.74
C PHE A 485 -10.91 3.58 12.83
N VAL A 486 -10.22 2.46 12.61
CA VAL A 486 -10.81 1.32 11.88
C VAL A 486 -12.08 0.82 12.58
N ILE A 487 -12.04 0.71 13.91
CA ILE A 487 -13.13 0.18 14.72
C ILE A 487 -14.33 1.13 14.77
N SER A 488 -14.10 2.41 15.01
CA SER A 488 -15.13 3.40 15.37
C SER A 488 -15.32 4.55 14.38
N LEU A 489 -14.43 4.72 13.39
CA LEU A 489 -14.26 5.93 12.58
C LEU A 489 -13.84 7.18 13.37
N ASP A 490 -13.34 7.00 14.60
CA ASP A 490 -12.88 8.09 15.47
C ASP A 490 -11.59 7.67 16.20
N PRO A 491 -10.44 8.34 15.93
CA PRO A 491 -9.17 7.99 16.57
C PRO A 491 -9.14 8.29 18.09
N ASN A 492 -10.15 8.99 18.61
CA ASN A 492 -10.26 9.32 20.03
C ASN A 492 -10.81 8.17 20.88
N VAL A 493 -11.46 7.19 20.25
CA VAL A 493 -11.84 5.95 20.95
C VAL A 493 -10.57 5.24 21.39
N LYS A 494 -10.50 4.82 22.65
CA LYS A 494 -9.32 4.16 23.21
C LYS A 494 -9.59 2.68 23.40
N VAL A 495 -8.97 1.84 22.57
CA VAL A 495 -8.96 0.37 22.79
C VAL A 495 -8.18 0.02 24.05
N ASP A 496 -7.08 0.73 24.32
CA ASP A 496 -6.34 0.71 25.57
C ASP A 496 -6.54 2.05 26.32
N PRO A 497 -7.17 2.04 27.51
CA PRO A 497 -7.38 3.26 28.31
C PRO A 497 -6.09 3.98 28.73
N THR A 498 -4.93 3.32 28.65
CA THR A 498 -3.62 3.92 28.99
C THR A 498 -2.96 4.66 27.82
N ASN A 499 -3.57 4.60 26.62
CA ASN A 499 -3.11 5.30 25.44
C ASN A 499 -3.04 6.82 25.68
N ILE A 500 -1.82 7.37 25.53
CA ILE A 500 -1.49 8.76 25.91
C ILE A 500 -1.91 9.81 24.87
N THR A 501 -2.42 9.41 23.69
CA THR A 501 -2.78 10.36 22.63
C THR A 501 -3.88 11.30 23.15
N PRO A 502 -3.67 12.63 23.15
CA PRO A 502 -4.68 13.58 23.60
C PRO A 502 -5.86 13.61 22.61
N GLN A 503 -6.86 14.47 22.88
CA GLN A 503 -7.96 14.69 21.95
C GLN A 503 -7.41 15.10 20.57
N TRP A 504 -7.68 14.28 19.58
CA TRP A 504 -7.38 14.51 18.18
C TRP A 504 -8.60 15.17 17.54
N SER A 505 -8.57 16.49 17.46
CA SER A 505 -9.64 17.28 16.81
C SER A 505 -9.68 17.04 15.31
N LEU A 506 -10.82 17.34 14.70
CA LEU A 506 -10.93 17.36 13.24
C LEU A 506 -9.95 18.38 12.66
N TYR A 507 -9.43 18.11 11.47
CA TYR A 507 -8.52 19.03 10.79
C TYR A 507 -9.17 20.41 10.54
N SER A 508 -10.47 20.43 10.24
CA SER A 508 -11.26 21.66 10.08
C SER A 508 -11.27 22.57 11.32
N ASP A 509 -10.96 22.02 12.50
CA ASP A 509 -10.91 22.77 13.75
C ASP A 509 -9.55 23.46 13.89
N GLY A 510 -9.36 24.55 13.15
CA GLY A 510 -8.16 25.38 13.23
C GLY A 510 -6.91 24.74 12.62
N ASN A 511 -7.05 23.96 11.54
CA ASN A 511 -5.96 23.24 10.87
C ASN A 511 -5.15 22.36 11.83
N THR A 512 -5.85 21.74 12.79
CA THR A 512 -5.24 20.94 13.86
C THR A 512 -4.74 19.61 13.32
N GLU A 513 -3.55 19.23 13.75
CA GLU A 513 -2.97 17.91 13.48
C GLU A 513 -2.29 17.30 14.70
N MET A 514 -2.30 15.96 14.77
CA MET A 514 -1.61 15.21 15.83
C MET A 514 -0.16 14.94 15.45
N LYS A 515 0.79 15.47 16.21
CA LYS A 515 2.22 15.21 16.04
C LYS A 515 2.65 14.05 16.94
N PHE A 516 3.33 13.08 16.34
CA PHE A 516 3.94 11.94 17.02
C PHE A 516 5.46 12.09 16.99
N ASN A 517 6.05 12.48 18.12
CA ASN A 517 7.48 12.71 18.25
C ASN A 517 8.02 12.16 19.58
N LYS A 518 9.26 12.51 19.90
CA LYS A 518 9.91 12.31 21.19
C LYS A 518 10.59 13.59 21.68
N THR A 519 10.73 13.72 22.99
CA THR A 519 11.49 14.78 23.63
C THR A 519 13.01 14.56 23.52
N ALA A 520 13.82 15.56 23.88
CA ALA A 520 15.27 15.47 23.87
C ALA A 520 15.83 14.39 24.83
N ASP A 521 15.10 14.09 25.90
CA ASP A 521 15.39 13.01 26.86
C ASP A 521 14.73 11.66 26.47
N ASN A 522 14.36 11.49 25.19
CA ASN A 522 13.78 10.27 24.62
C ASN A 522 12.48 9.80 25.30
N GLN A 523 11.63 10.72 25.73
CA GLN A 523 10.26 10.41 26.17
C GLN A 523 9.26 10.59 25.02
N PRO A 524 8.17 9.82 24.97
CA PRO A 524 7.10 10.04 23.99
C PRO A 524 6.56 11.47 24.08
N ASN A 525 6.41 12.11 22.93
CA ASN A 525 5.82 13.44 22.81
C ASN A 525 4.71 13.37 21.75
N VAL A 526 3.49 13.15 22.21
CA VAL A 526 2.29 13.07 21.38
C VAL A 526 1.40 14.27 21.70
N THR A 527 1.27 15.17 20.74
CA THR A 527 0.69 16.51 20.98
C THR A 527 -0.06 17.01 19.77
N THR A 528 -1.11 17.79 19.98
CA THR A 528 -1.76 18.55 18.91
C THR A 528 -0.92 19.77 18.53
N ILE A 529 -0.79 20.03 17.24
CA ILE A 529 -0.18 21.22 16.66
C ILE A 529 -1.13 21.85 15.64
N THR A 530 -0.86 23.08 15.24
CA THR A 530 -1.53 23.74 14.12
C THR A 530 -0.61 23.67 12.90
N THR A 531 -1.17 23.35 11.74
CA THR A 531 -0.43 23.34 10.47
C THR A 531 0.19 24.71 10.20
N ASP A 532 1.43 24.76 9.72
CA ASP A 532 2.12 26.00 9.35
C ASP A 532 1.42 26.70 8.17
N ASP A 533 1.01 27.96 8.36
CA ASP A 533 0.37 28.77 7.33
C ASP A 533 1.24 28.92 6.07
N ASN A 534 2.56 28.97 6.22
CA ASN A 534 3.47 29.05 5.06
C ASN A 534 3.46 27.77 4.24
N LEU A 535 3.29 26.60 4.89
CA LEU A 535 3.13 25.33 4.19
C LEU A 535 1.79 25.32 3.42
N LEU A 536 0.71 25.80 4.03
CA LEU A 536 -0.59 25.91 3.35
C LEU A 536 -0.57 26.87 2.15
N GLU A 537 0.20 27.96 2.22
CA GLU A 537 0.43 28.85 1.09
C GLU A 537 1.18 28.14 -0.05
N ARG A 538 2.25 27.39 0.25
CA ARG A 538 2.94 26.56 -0.75
C ARG A 538 2.05 25.47 -1.33
N CYS A 539 1.20 24.84 -0.52
CA CYS A 539 0.23 23.88 -1.02
C CYS A 539 -0.83 24.50 -1.92
N SER A 540 -1.26 25.73 -1.63
CA SER A 540 -2.16 26.49 -2.52
C SER A 540 -1.50 26.79 -3.87
N LEU A 541 -0.19 27.11 -3.87
CA LEU A 541 0.59 27.23 -5.10
C LEU A 541 0.56 25.91 -5.89
N TRP A 542 0.93 24.78 -5.27
CA TRP A 542 0.90 23.48 -5.95
C TRP A 542 -0.48 23.11 -6.49
N GLU A 543 -1.55 23.39 -5.74
CA GLU A 543 -2.93 23.12 -6.18
C GLU A 543 -3.33 23.95 -7.41
N SER A 544 -2.80 25.17 -7.53
CA SER A 544 -3.01 26.04 -8.69
C SER A 544 -2.28 25.54 -9.94
N LEU A 545 -1.18 24.79 -9.75
CA LEU A 545 -0.36 24.21 -10.80
C LEU A 545 -0.83 22.82 -11.26
N GLY A 546 -1.88 22.25 -10.65
CA GLY A 546 -2.36 20.88 -10.88
C GLY A 546 -2.53 20.48 -12.36
N SER A 547 -3.02 21.41 -13.20
CA SER A 547 -3.15 21.15 -14.65
C SER A 547 -1.81 20.92 -15.37
N LEU A 548 -0.74 21.59 -14.92
CA LEU A 548 0.61 21.52 -15.47
C LEU A 548 1.40 20.37 -14.84
N THR A 549 1.30 20.20 -13.52
CA THR A 549 1.92 19.05 -12.83
C THR A 549 1.24 17.72 -13.18
N GLY A 550 0.02 17.78 -13.72
CA GLY A 550 -0.78 16.61 -14.10
C GLY A 550 -1.46 15.95 -12.91
N GLN A 551 -1.66 16.65 -11.81
CA GLN A 551 -2.23 16.13 -10.56
C GLN A 551 -3.72 16.45 -10.44
#